data_AF-A0A497KBY2-F1
#
_entry.id   AF-A0A497KBY2-F1
#
_cell.length_a   1.000
_cell.length_b   1.000
_cell.length_c   1.000
_cell.angle_alpha   90.00
_cell.angle_beta   90.00
_cell.angle_gamma   90.00
#
_symmetry.space_group_name_H-M   'P 1'
#
loop_
_entity.id
_entity.type
_entity.pdbx_description
1 polymer ?
#
loop_
_entity_poly.entity_id
_entity_poly.type
_entity_poly.pdbx_seq_one_letter_code
_entity_poly.pdbx_strand_id
1 'polypeptide(L)' 'MSESELALAPMHRICKKAGAQRVSESAAKELSKVLENVGIQIAREAIDFAVHAK' A
#
# COMPACT_ATOMS: atom_id res chain seq x y z
N MET A 1 -2.42 -14.64 -7.53
CA MET A 1 -2.01 -13.37 -6.90
C MET A 1 -2.70 -13.33 -5.56
N SER A 2 -1.92 -13.36 -4.48
CA SER A 2 -2.43 -13.29 -3.11
C SER A 2 -3.28 -12.03 -2.92
N GLU A 3 -4.36 -12.18 -2.16
CA GLU A 3 -5.16 -11.06 -1.69
C GLU A 3 -4.29 -10.20 -0.78
N SER A 4 -4.35 -8.87 -0.92
CA SER A 4 -3.56 -7.98 -0.08
C SER A 4 -4.16 -7.89 1.33
N GLU A 5 -3.33 -7.91 2.36
CA GLU A 5 -3.78 -7.83 3.77
C GLU A 5 -4.25 -6.41 4.15
N LEU A 6 -4.01 -5.42 3.30
CA LEU A 6 -4.44 -4.05 3.55
C LEU A 6 -5.95 -3.89 3.28
N ALA A 7 -6.64 -3.27 4.25
CA ALA A 7 -8.07 -3.03 4.16
C ALA A 7 -8.44 -2.08 3.01
N LEU A 8 -9.55 -2.36 2.33
CA LEU A 8 -10.02 -1.57 1.17
C LEU A 8 -10.55 -0.18 1.54
N ALA A 9 -11.14 -0.01 2.72
CA ALA A 9 -11.69 1.29 3.13
C ALA A 9 -10.63 2.42 3.16
N PRO A 10 -9.42 2.22 3.72
CA PRO A 10 -8.30 3.14 3.53
C PRO A 10 -7.94 3.41 2.06
N MET A 11 -7.94 2.40 1.20
CA MET A 11 -7.63 2.56 -0.24
C MET A 11 -8.62 3.50 -0.93
N HIS A 12 -9.92 3.30 -0.67
CA HIS A 12 -10.96 4.23 -1.14
C HIS A 12 -10.73 5.65 -0.65
N ARG A 13 -10.31 5.86 0.62
CA ARG A 13 -10.01 7.19 1.15
C ARG A 13 -8.80 7.83 0.48
N ILE A 14 -7.73 7.07 0.23
CA ILE A 14 -6.53 7.55 -0.47
C ILE A 14 -6.91 8.00 -1.88
N CYS A 15 -7.62 7.15 -2.65
CA CYS A 15 -8.07 7.51 -3.99
C CYS A 15 -8.94 8.78 -4.00
N LYS A 16 -9.88 8.92 -3.05
CA LYS A 16 -10.70 10.14 -2.93
C LYS A 16 -9.88 11.38 -2.60
N LYS A 17 -8.91 11.26 -1.68
CA LYS A 17 -7.97 12.36 -1.35
C LYS A 17 -7.09 12.74 -2.53
N ALA A 18 -6.77 11.79 -3.41
CA ALA A 18 -6.07 12.05 -4.67
C ALA A 18 -6.96 12.68 -5.76
N GLY A 19 -8.24 12.96 -5.47
CA GLY A 19 -9.16 13.64 -6.38
C GLY A 19 -10.16 12.73 -7.10
N ALA A 20 -10.18 11.42 -6.80
CA ALA A 20 -11.15 10.52 -7.41
C ALA A 20 -12.58 10.79 -6.86
N GLN A 21 -13.49 11.18 -7.73
CA GLN A 21 -14.92 11.36 -7.41
C GLN A 21 -15.60 10.03 -7.04
N ARG A 22 -15.24 8.96 -7.76
CA ARG A 22 -15.73 7.58 -7.55
C ARG A 22 -14.56 6.61 -7.67
N VAL A 23 -14.62 5.53 -6.91
CA VAL A 23 -13.57 4.51 -6.85
C VAL A 23 -14.23 3.15 -6.84
N SER A 24 -13.91 2.29 -7.80
CA SER A 24 -14.41 0.92 -7.82
C SER A 24 -13.70 0.07 -6.76
N GLU A 25 -14.33 -1.03 -6.36
CA GLU A 25 -13.70 -2.00 -5.46
C GLU A 25 -12.44 -2.61 -6.09
N SER A 26 -12.44 -2.85 -7.40
CA SER A 26 -11.27 -3.33 -8.14
C SER A 26 -10.09 -2.34 -8.08
N ALA A 27 -10.35 -1.04 -8.20
CA ALA A 27 -9.33 -0.01 -8.08
C ALA A 27 -8.76 0.06 -6.66
N ALA A 28 -9.62 -0.05 -5.63
CA ALA A 28 -9.18 -0.11 -4.24
C ALA A 28 -8.34 -1.37 -3.97
N LYS A 29 -8.74 -2.53 -4.51
CA LYS A 29 -8.00 -3.79 -4.41
C LYS A 29 -6.63 -3.70 -5.07
N GLU A 30 -6.54 -3.07 -6.24
CA GLU A 30 -5.26 -2.94 -6.94
C GLU A 30 -4.31 -1.98 -6.21
N LEU A 31 -4.82 -0.85 -5.72
CA LEU A 31 -4.03 0.06 -4.87
C LEU A 31 -3.51 -0.66 -3.62
N SER A 32 -4.32 -1.52 -3.02
CA SER A 32 -3.94 -2.35 -1.87
C SER A 32 -2.67 -3.15 -2.13
N LYS A 33 -2.65 -3.92 -3.22
CA LYS A 33 -1.50 -4.74 -3.62
C LYS A 33 -0.25 -3.91 -3.88
N VAL A 34 -0.41 -2.77 -4.56
CA VAL A 34 0.74 -1.88 -4.87
C VAL A 34 1.33 -1.31 -3.59
N LEU A 35 0.50 -0.82 -2.67
CA LEU A 35 0.97 -0.25 -1.41
C LEU A 35 1.63 -1.28 -0.50
N GLU A 36 1.15 -2.52 -0.48
CA GLU A 36 1.78 -3.60 0.26
C GLU A 36 3.17 -3.92 -0.29
N ASN A 37 3.32 -4.03 -1.61
CA ASN A 37 4.61 -4.26 -2.25
C ASN A 37 5.61 -3.14 -1.93
N VAL A 38 5.19 -1.87 -2.04
CA VAL A 38 6.01 -0.70 -1.68
C VAL A 38 6.35 -0.73 -0.19
N GLY A 39 5.39 -1.05 0.67
CA GLY A 39 5.61 -1.18 2.11
C GLY A 39 6.67 -2.24 2.46
N ILE A 40 6.65 -3.39 1.79
CA ILE A 40 7.65 -4.45 1.96
C ILE A 40 9.03 -3.98 1.52
N GLN A 41 9.14 -3.24 0.41
CA GLN A 41 10.41 -2.68 -0.05
C GLN A 41 11.00 -1.71 0.99
N ILE A 42 10.19 -0.76 1.46
CA ILE A 42 10.60 0.20 2.49
C ILE A 42 11.02 -0.53 3.78
N ALA A 43 10.26 -1.55 4.18
CA ALA A 43 10.58 -2.32 5.39
C ALA A 43 11.93 -3.05 5.28
N ARG A 44 12.28 -3.59 4.11
CA ARG A 44 13.59 -4.22 3.88
C ARG A 44 14.72 -3.22 4.01
N GLU A 45 14.60 -2.06 3.35
CA GLU A 45 15.62 -1.00 3.44
C GLU A 45 15.78 -0.48 4.88
N ALA A 46 14.67 -0.33 5.61
CA ALA A 46 14.71 0.09 7.01
C ALA A 46 15.43 -0.92 7.91
N ILE A 47 15.23 -2.23 7.67
CA ILE A 47 15.97 -3.30 8.37
C ILE A 47 17.46 -3.21 8.04
N ASP A 48 17.81 -3.07 6.77
CA ASP A 48 19.21 -2.96 6.34
C ASP A 48 19.90 -1.75 7.01
N PHE A 49 19.23 -0.59 7.05
CA PHE A 49 19.74 0.57 7.77
C PHE A 49 19.87 0.33 9.28
N ALA A 50 18.89 -0.33 9.92
CA ALA A 50 18.95 -0.64 11.34
C ALA A 50 20.07 -1.62 11.69
N VAL A 51 20.40 -2.56 10.80
CA VAL A 51 21.48 -3.54 10.97
C VAL A 51 22.86 -2.90 10.74
N HIS A 52 22.96 -1.95 9.82
CA HIS A 52 24.22 -1.26 9.50
C HIS A 52 24.51 -0.03 10.36
N ALA A 53 23.50 0.53 11.06
CA ALA A 53 23.67 1.58 12.06
C ALA A 53 24.31 1.02 13.35
N LYS A 54 25.62 0.78 13.31
CA LYS A 54 26.45 0.61 14.51
C LYS A 54 27.02 1.95 14.97
#